data_AF-A0A7S3IXE9-F1
#
_entry.id   AF-A0A7S3IXE9-F1
#
_cell.length_a   1.000
_cell.length_b   1.000
_cell.length_c   1.000
_cell.angle_alpha   90.00
_cell.angle_beta   90.00
_cell.angle_gamma   90.00
#
_symmetry.space_group_name_H-M   'P 1'
#
loop_
_entity.id
_entity.type
_entity.pdbx_description
1 polymer ?
#
loop_
_entity_poly.entity_id
_entity_poly.type
_entity_poly.pdbx_seq_one_letter_code
_entity_poly.pdbx_strand_id
1 'polypeptide(L)'
;MFLKADRVAVTKLMQEEALDPNHWFNKFKTISEEEMDLLPDTFMRKYTAMGRTILEHRDFTHMTESKNKNNWWNQVKDLEELQTNEQKQEDEDFMELRTNQRENELGDFDWTGYMTRQPRYNHRAKNFNFEDFYRFTQTYEQARELDEENSKQFYKLVKYVKNQLANSEDPRIAQRNLVVRDFLKKYRIDLIEIPEEFQDLEVEEDFNPKRRSRTQRKRVYTRSDRSLKDYDVWRCHDRQLLVAEAGQKAVCKITVAPSLLKRAFGQPDESDLGFKCTGYYDFEDTFLDLFRLMEYKQTDYTHGLAREPEYYETKKNMKKPYHKRKRPYPTVDEFWNSDEPVAFRLLASHHADWRRFRRWIRSHFVEVEADADYDYDKQALEKFGKEIEICIADYDTKGVVNTEMAAFKWTNLQYMDAKEIKKLPQEDKLSVPEPPKYPEGLVKHY
;
A
#
# COMPACT_ATOMS: atom_id res chain seq x y z
N MET A 1 -29.54 -6.54 1.93
CA MET A 1 -30.32 -5.80 2.96
C MET A 1 -29.43 -5.30 4.10
N PHE A 2 -28.48 -6.10 4.60
CA PHE A 2 -27.52 -5.73 5.66
C PHE A 2 -26.63 -4.50 5.37
N LEU A 3 -26.12 -4.34 4.14
CA LEU A 3 -25.27 -3.18 3.77
C LEU A 3 -25.96 -1.81 3.89
N LYS A 4 -27.30 -1.75 3.80
CA LYS A 4 -28.05 -0.50 4.02
C LYS A 4 -28.18 -0.18 5.51
N ALA A 5 -28.35 -1.20 6.35
CA ALA A 5 -28.45 -1.02 7.79
C ALA A 5 -27.12 -0.55 8.40
N ASP A 6 -26.01 -1.17 8.00
CA ASP A 6 -24.67 -0.77 8.47
C ASP A 6 -24.33 0.67 8.06
N ARG A 7 -24.67 1.06 6.84
CA ARG A 7 -24.41 2.43 6.36
C ARG A 7 -25.24 3.46 7.12
N VAL A 8 -26.50 3.16 7.45
CA VAL A 8 -27.35 4.02 8.27
C VAL A 8 -26.84 4.07 9.72
N ALA A 9 -26.38 2.97 10.28
CA ALA A 9 -25.79 2.92 11.62
C ALA A 9 -24.50 3.75 11.72
N VAL A 10 -23.59 3.61 10.75
CA VAL A 10 -22.36 4.43 10.70
C VAL A 10 -22.69 5.91 10.54
N THR A 11 -23.66 6.26 9.68
CA THR A 11 -24.04 7.67 9.48
C THR A 11 -24.65 8.26 10.75
N LYS A 12 -25.46 7.50 11.49
CA LYS A 12 -26.00 7.91 12.80
C LYS A 12 -24.90 8.07 13.84
N LEU A 13 -23.97 7.12 13.94
CA LEU A 13 -22.85 7.21 14.88
C LEU A 13 -21.98 8.44 14.61
N MET A 14 -21.71 8.76 13.33
CA MET A 14 -20.97 9.98 12.98
C MET A 14 -21.76 11.27 13.30
N GLN A 15 -23.09 11.25 13.16
CA GLN A 15 -23.94 12.38 13.55
C GLN A 15 -23.99 12.56 15.07
N GLU A 16 -24.09 11.46 15.82
CA GLU A 16 -24.06 11.46 17.29
C GLU A 16 -22.71 11.92 17.83
N GLU A 17 -21.59 11.46 17.24
CA GLU A 17 -20.24 11.90 17.60
C GLU A 17 -19.99 13.38 17.26
N ALA A 18 -20.55 13.88 16.15
CA ALA A 18 -20.48 15.30 15.80
C ALA A 18 -21.29 16.20 16.74
N LEU A 19 -22.34 15.66 17.37
CA LEU A 19 -23.21 16.37 18.32
C LEU A 19 -22.75 16.20 19.78
N ASP A 20 -21.85 15.27 20.08
CA ASP A 20 -21.36 15.05 21.44
C ASP A 20 -20.59 16.30 21.94
N PRO A 21 -21.06 16.97 23.01
CA PRO A 21 -20.36 18.12 23.58
C PRO A 21 -19.00 17.73 24.19
N ASN A 22 -18.80 16.46 24.55
CA ASN A 22 -17.52 15.95 25.03
C ASN A 22 -16.56 15.56 23.91
N HIS A 23 -17.04 15.52 22.66
CA HIS A 23 -16.17 15.33 21.51
C HIS A 23 -15.17 16.49 21.47
N TRP A 24 -13.89 16.14 21.36
CA TRP A 24 -12.78 17.08 21.54
C TRP A 24 -12.87 18.31 20.62
N PHE A 25 -13.45 18.17 19.43
CA PHE A 25 -13.66 19.26 18.48
C PHE A 25 -14.72 20.28 18.94
N ASN A 26 -15.77 19.82 19.63
CA ASN A 26 -16.79 20.70 20.20
C ASN A 26 -16.29 21.36 21.49
N LYS A 27 -15.48 20.63 22.28
CA LYS A 27 -14.74 21.19 23.43
C LYS A 27 -13.84 22.37 23.05
N PHE A 28 -13.20 22.32 21.88
CA PHE A 28 -12.39 23.43 21.35
C PHE A 28 -13.21 24.69 21.06
N LYS A 29 -14.49 24.57 20.69
CA LYS A 29 -15.37 25.71 20.44
C LYS A 29 -15.84 26.39 21.72
N THR A 30 -15.79 25.68 22.84
CA THR A 30 -16.30 26.14 24.14
C THR A 30 -15.19 26.46 25.14
N ILE A 31 -13.92 26.14 24.80
CA ILE A 31 -12.75 26.47 25.62
C ILE A 31 -12.57 27.99 25.64
N SER A 32 -12.32 28.55 26.83
CA SER A 32 -12.04 29.97 26.98
C SER A 32 -10.63 30.32 26.48
N GLU A 33 -10.38 31.59 26.19
CA GLU A 33 -9.07 32.07 25.74
C GLU A 33 -7.98 31.82 26.81
N GLU A 34 -8.33 31.97 28.10
CA GLU A 34 -7.45 31.65 29.24
C GLU A 34 -7.11 30.14 29.33
N GLU A 35 -8.05 29.26 29.00
CA GLU A 35 -7.81 27.81 28.97
C GLU A 35 -6.95 27.39 27.77
N MET A 36 -7.05 28.11 26.64
CA MET A 36 -6.16 27.87 25.49
C MET A 36 -4.70 28.20 25.80
N ASP A 37 -4.44 29.26 26.57
CA ASP A 37 -3.08 29.65 26.98
C ASP A 37 -2.42 28.66 27.95
N LEU A 38 -3.24 27.86 28.65
CA LEU A 38 -2.76 26.79 29.54
C LEU A 38 -2.47 25.47 28.80
N LEU A 39 -2.83 25.36 27.52
CA LEU A 39 -2.55 24.15 26.74
C LEU A 39 -1.04 24.04 26.44
N PRO A 40 -0.43 22.85 26.61
CA PRO A 40 0.99 22.66 26.31
C PRO A 40 1.32 23.09 24.88
N ASP A 41 2.42 23.81 24.66
CA ASP A 41 2.81 24.33 23.35
C ASP A 41 3.00 23.21 22.28
N THR A 42 3.36 21.99 22.74
CA THR A 42 3.40 20.79 21.90
C THR A 42 2.02 20.29 21.46
N PHE A 43 1.00 20.51 22.29
CA PHE A 43 -0.40 20.26 21.96
C PHE A 43 -0.82 21.24 20.87
N MET A 44 -0.67 22.55 21.10
CA MET A 44 -1.02 23.59 20.11
C MET A 44 -0.36 23.32 18.74
N ARG A 45 0.96 23.11 18.68
CA ARG A 45 1.65 22.82 17.40
C ARG A 45 1.14 21.57 16.68
N LYS A 46 0.82 20.50 17.41
CA LYS A 46 0.31 19.25 16.84
C LYS A 46 -1.09 19.46 16.25
N TYR A 47 -1.94 20.25 16.92
CA TYR A 47 -3.30 20.52 16.46
C TYR A 47 -3.39 21.64 15.43
N THR A 48 -2.49 22.63 15.40
CA THR A 48 -2.40 23.58 14.27
C THR A 48 -1.96 22.87 13.00
N ALA A 49 -1.03 21.91 13.11
CA ALA A 49 -0.62 21.07 12.00
C ALA A 49 -1.77 20.15 11.55
N MET A 50 -2.54 19.56 12.47
CA MET A 50 -3.73 18.78 12.16
C MET A 50 -4.83 19.63 11.53
N GLY A 51 -5.06 20.86 12.02
CA GLY A 51 -6.02 21.82 11.45
C GLY A 51 -5.64 22.22 10.03
N ARG A 52 -4.36 22.51 9.76
CA ARG A 52 -3.87 22.70 8.38
C ARG A 52 -4.07 21.44 7.54
N THR A 53 -3.78 20.26 8.08
CA THR A 53 -3.96 19.00 7.36
C THR A 53 -5.44 18.74 7.04
N ILE A 54 -6.36 19.09 7.95
CA ILE A 54 -7.81 18.99 7.75
C ILE A 54 -8.29 19.99 6.70
N LEU A 55 -7.79 21.23 6.71
CA LEU A 55 -8.09 22.23 5.67
C LEU A 55 -7.55 21.79 4.31
N GLU A 56 -6.31 21.32 4.25
CA GLU A 56 -5.71 20.75 3.03
C GLU A 56 -6.49 19.52 2.54
N HIS A 57 -6.95 18.65 3.45
CA HIS A 57 -7.81 17.52 3.10
C HIS A 57 -9.19 17.97 2.64
N ARG A 58 -9.78 19.01 3.24
CA ARG A 58 -11.07 19.57 2.84
C ARG A 58 -10.98 20.17 1.43
N ASP A 59 -9.93 20.94 1.17
CA ASP A 59 -9.65 21.51 -0.15
C ASP A 59 -9.38 20.42 -1.19
N PHE A 60 -8.60 19.39 -0.83
CA PHE A 60 -8.36 18.23 -1.68
C PHE A 60 -9.64 17.45 -1.95
N THR A 61 -10.49 17.23 -0.94
CA THR A 61 -11.76 16.51 -1.08
C THR A 61 -12.72 17.30 -1.94
N HIS A 62 -12.87 18.61 -1.72
CA HIS A 62 -13.63 19.50 -2.60
C HIS A 62 -13.11 19.52 -4.03
N MET A 63 -11.79 19.53 -4.25
CA MET A 63 -11.20 19.41 -5.59
C MET A 63 -11.52 18.06 -6.24
N THR A 64 -11.50 16.97 -5.46
CA THR A 64 -11.74 15.61 -5.96
C THR A 64 -13.22 15.39 -6.27
N GLU A 65 -14.11 15.86 -5.40
CA GLU A 65 -15.56 15.91 -5.63
C GLU A 65 -15.91 16.79 -6.82
N SER A 66 -15.25 17.93 -6.98
CA SER A 66 -15.45 18.81 -8.15
C SER A 66 -15.00 18.14 -9.44
N LYS A 67 -13.86 17.41 -9.43
CA LYS A 67 -13.41 16.61 -10.58
C LYS A 67 -14.36 15.45 -10.87
N ASN A 68 -14.85 14.78 -9.85
CA ASN A 68 -15.81 13.68 -9.99
C ASN A 68 -17.17 14.19 -10.51
N LYS A 69 -17.64 15.36 -10.06
CA LYS A 69 -18.88 15.99 -10.51
C LYS A 69 -18.74 16.52 -11.95
N ASN A 70 -17.61 17.12 -12.32
CA ASN A 70 -17.32 17.46 -13.73
C ASN A 70 -17.23 16.23 -14.63
N ASN A 71 -16.64 15.13 -14.14
CA ASN A 71 -16.56 13.88 -14.90
C ASN A 71 -17.92 13.21 -15.04
N TRP A 72 -18.76 13.27 -14.00
CA TRP A 72 -20.15 12.79 -14.03
C TRP A 72 -21.00 13.64 -14.98
N TRP A 73 -20.91 14.97 -14.90
CA TRP A 73 -21.60 15.88 -15.82
C TRP A 73 -21.22 15.63 -17.27
N ASN A 74 -19.93 15.47 -17.58
CA ASN A 74 -19.49 15.13 -18.93
C ASN A 74 -19.98 13.76 -19.43
N GLN A 75 -20.36 12.84 -18.53
CA GLN A 75 -20.96 11.55 -18.89
C GLN A 75 -22.47 11.63 -19.07
N VAL A 76 -23.11 12.64 -18.45
CA VAL A 76 -24.55 12.67 -18.23
C VAL A 76 -25.25 13.79 -19.01
N LYS A 77 -24.53 14.86 -19.38
CA LYS A 77 -25.04 16.02 -20.14
C LYS A 77 -25.65 15.66 -21.50
N ASP A 78 -25.23 14.53 -22.07
CA ASP A 78 -25.68 14.02 -23.38
C ASP A 78 -26.78 12.94 -23.25
N LEU A 79 -27.24 12.60 -22.03
CA LEU A 79 -28.32 11.63 -21.82
C LEU A 79 -29.69 12.30 -22.00
N GLU A 80 -30.54 11.73 -22.87
CA GLU A 80 -31.88 12.26 -23.19
C GLU A 80 -32.86 12.26 -22.01
N GLU A 81 -32.62 11.47 -20.97
CA GLU A 81 -33.52 11.35 -19.80
C GLU A 81 -33.39 12.51 -18.78
N LEU A 82 -32.37 13.37 -18.90
CA LEU A 82 -32.18 14.58 -18.09
C LEU A 82 -32.55 15.85 -18.89
N GLN A 83 -33.70 15.80 -19.56
CA GLN A 83 -34.20 16.86 -20.44
C GLN A 83 -35.51 17.49 -19.91
N THR A 84 -35.53 17.98 -18.67
CA THR A 84 -36.32 19.18 -18.43
C THR A 84 -35.37 20.38 -18.55
N ASN A 85 -35.76 21.38 -19.34
CA ASN A 85 -34.96 22.59 -19.52
C ASN A 85 -34.69 23.28 -18.17
N GLU A 86 -35.56 23.11 -17.18
CA GLU A 86 -35.41 23.60 -15.81
C GLU A 86 -34.19 22.99 -15.10
N GLN A 87 -33.94 21.68 -15.20
CA GLN A 87 -32.78 21.06 -14.52
C GLN A 87 -31.44 21.49 -15.14
N LYS A 88 -31.41 21.71 -16.46
CA LYS A 88 -30.22 22.24 -17.13
C LYS A 88 -29.95 23.68 -16.71
N GLN A 89 -31.01 24.48 -16.57
CA GLN A 89 -30.91 25.87 -16.13
C GLN A 89 -30.42 25.96 -14.67
N GLU A 90 -30.97 25.15 -13.75
CA GLU A 90 -30.56 25.15 -12.34
C GLU A 90 -29.07 24.77 -12.15
N ASP A 91 -28.56 23.82 -12.93
CA ASP A 91 -27.16 23.42 -12.85
C ASP A 91 -26.21 24.42 -13.54
N GLU A 92 -26.66 25.10 -14.62
CA GLU A 92 -25.93 26.22 -15.22
C GLU A 92 -25.84 27.40 -14.25
N ASP A 93 -26.97 27.78 -13.62
CA ASP A 93 -27.04 28.83 -12.61
C ASP A 93 -26.15 28.50 -11.40
N PHE A 94 -26.10 27.23 -10.98
CA PHE A 94 -25.22 26.77 -9.90
C PHE A 94 -23.74 26.87 -10.27
N MET A 95 -23.38 26.50 -11.50
CA MET A 95 -22.01 26.65 -12.00
C MET A 95 -21.62 28.12 -12.08
N GLU A 96 -22.49 28.97 -12.62
CA GLU A 96 -22.29 30.42 -12.72
C GLU A 96 -22.12 31.06 -11.33
N LEU A 97 -23.02 30.74 -10.38
CA LEU A 97 -22.92 31.18 -8.98
C LEU A 97 -21.56 30.79 -8.36
N ARG A 98 -21.06 29.60 -8.68
CA ARG A 98 -19.78 29.11 -8.15
C ARG A 98 -18.58 29.80 -8.79
N THR A 99 -18.63 30.11 -10.09
CA THR A 99 -17.61 30.94 -10.75
C THR A 99 -17.58 32.33 -10.13
N ASN A 100 -18.76 32.92 -9.94
CA ASN A 100 -18.91 34.25 -9.32
C ASN A 100 -18.47 34.26 -7.86
N GLN A 101 -18.76 33.22 -7.07
CA GLN A 101 -18.25 33.10 -5.69
C GLN A 101 -16.73 32.97 -5.66
N ARG A 102 -16.14 32.21 -6.58
CA ARG A 102 -14.68 32.05 -6.67
C ARG A 102 -14.00 33.35 -7.09
N GLU A 103 -14.61 34.10 -7.99
CA GLU A 103 -14.15 35.43 -8.40
C GLU A 103 -14.31 36.47 -7.29
N ASN A 104 -15.41 36.42 -6.52
CA ASN A 104 -15.64 37.30 -5.36
C ASN A 104 -14.70 36.98 -4.18
N GLU A 105 -14.46 35.70 -3.86
CA GLU A 105 -13.51 35.28 -2.81
C GLU A 105 -12.04 35.61 -3.18
N LEU A 106 -11.73 35.73 -4.48
CA LEU A 106 -10.41 36.13 -4.97
C LEU A 106 -10.28 37.65 -5.17
N GLY A 107 -11.40 38.36 -5.35
CA GLY A 107 -11.47 39.78 -5.68
C GLY A 107 -11.22 40.73 -4.52
N ASP A 108 -11.48 40.30 -3.28
CA ASP A 108 -11.34 41.14 -2.09
C ASP A 108 -9.94 41.08 -1.43
N PHE A 109 -9.01 40.26 -1.95
CA PHE A 109 -7.63 40.32 -1.50
C PHE A 109 -6.90 41.47 -2.22
N ASP A 110 -6.49 42.48 -1.46
CA ASP A 110 -5.59 43.53 -1.94
C ASP A 110 -4.21 42.92 -2.27
N TRP A 111 -4.01 42.61 -3.55
CA TRP A 111 -2.78 42.02 -4.07
C TRP A 111 -1.67 43.05 -4.32
N THR A 112 -1.87 44.34 -3.98
CA THR A 112 -0.87 45.41 -4.20
C THR A 112 0.47 45.15 -3.48
N GLY A 113 0.51 44.25 -2.50
CA GLY A 113 1.72 43.78 -1.82
C GLY A 113 2.19 42.36 -2.18
N TYR A 114 1.69 41.74 -3.25
CA TYR A 114 1.99 40.34 -3.55
C TYR A 114 3.49 40.13 -3.82
N MET A 115 4.18 39.47 -2.88
CA MET A 115 5.61 39.19 -2.97
C MET A 115 6.48 40.44 -3.17
N THR A 116 5.99 41.62 -2.78
CA THR A 116 6.81 42.84 -2.77
C THR A 116 7.89 42.71 -1.71
N ARG A 117 9.12 43.06 -2.10
CA ARG A 117 10.27 42.94 -1.21
C ARG A 117 10.19 44.00 -0.13
N GLN A 118 10.21 43.55 1.13
CA GLN A 118 10.28 44.47 2.26
C GLN A 118 11.61 45.22 2.25
N PRO A 119 11.63 46.53 2.57
CA PRO A 119 12.86 47.29 2.64
C PRO A 119 13.81 46.67 3.68
N ARG A 120 15.06 46.42 3.28
CA ARG A 120 16.05 45.85 4.20
C ARG A 120 16.44 46.88 5.23
N TYR A 121 16.32 46.49 6.50
CA TYR A 121 16.85 47.28 7.59
C TYR A 121 18.38 47.33 7.50
N ASN A 122 18.96 48.51 7.31
CA ASN A 122 20.41 48.70 7.28
C ASN A 122 20.92 49.02 8.69
N HIS A 123 21.41 48.00 9.41
CA HIS A 123 21.97 48.20 10.76
C HIS A 123 23.16 49.16 10.79
N ARG A 124 23.93 49.30 9.69
CA ARG A 124 25.11 50.20 9.63
C ARG A 124 24.74 51.68 9.67
N ALA A 125 23.49 52.02 9.37
CA ALA A 125 23.01 53.40 9.41
C ALA A 125 22.65 53.89 10.83
N LYS A 126 22.69 53.02 11.85
CA LYS A 126 22.38 53.39 13.23
C LYS A 126 23.62 53.27 14.12
N ASN A 127 23.82 54.27 14.98
CA ASN A 127 24.87 54.25 16.00
C ASN A 127 24.44 53.34 17.16
N PHE A 128 25.12 52.21 17.33
CA PHE A 128 25.04 51.36 18.53
C PHE A 128 26.46 50.92 18.90
N ASN A 129 26.66 50.49 20.15
CA ASN A 129 27.99 50.06 20.60
C ASN A 129 28.36 48.71 19.94
N PHE A 130 29.32 48.73 19.02
CA PHE A 130 29.73 47.55 18.28
C PHE A 130 30.43 46.50 19.15
N GLU A 131 31.09 46.93 20.23
CA GLU A 131 31.81 46.04 21.14
C GLU A 131 30.85 45.22 22.00
N ASP A 132 29.80 45.88 22.53
CA ASP A 132 28.79 45.22 23.38
C ASP A 132 27.91 44.23 22.59
N PHE A 133 27.74 44.43 21.28
CA PHE A 133 26.84 43.67 20.42
C PHE A 133 27.54 42.87 19.32
N TYR A 134 28.81 42.54 19.48
CA TYR A 134 29.61 41.83 18.46
C TYR A 134 28.97 40.52 17.93
N ARG A 135 28.36 39.70 18.78
CA ARG A 135 27.67 38.47 18.34
C ARG A 135 26.44 38.77 17.48
N PHE A 136 25.73 39.85 17.81
CA PHE A 136 24.55 40.27 17.07
C PHE A 136 24.94 40.78 15.68
N THR A 137 26.00 41.58 15.57
CA THR A 137 26.49 42.07 14.26
C THR A 137 26.96 40.93 13.37
N GLN A 138 27.72 39.97 13.90
CA GLN A 138 28.16 38.80 13.15
C GLN A 138 26.97 37.95 12.66
N THR A 139 25.99 37.69 13.53
CA THR A 139 24.79 36.91 13.17
C THR A 139 23.97 37.63 12.11
N TYR A 140 23.82 38.95 12.26
CA TYR A 140 23.10 39.78 11.30
C TYR A 140 23.81 39.81 9.93
N GLU A 141 25.13 39.95 9.88
CA GLU A 141 25.88 39.93 8.62
C GLU A 141 25.77 38.59 7.89
N GLN A 142 25.88 37.47 8.62
CA GLN A 142 25.64 36.12 8.06
C GLN A 142 24.22 35.96 7.53
N ALA A 143 23.22 36.43 8.29
CA ALA A 143 21.83 36.38 7.86
C ALA A 143 21.57 37.26 6.64
N ARG A 144 22.19 38.44 6.58
CA ARG A 144 22.12 39.37 5.43
C ARG A 144 22.72 38.76 4.17
N GLU A 145 23.92 38.18 4.25
CA GLU A 145 24.56 37.51 3.11
C GLU A 145 23.72 36.33 2.60
N LEU A 146 23.16 35.54 3.51
CA LEU A 146 22.28 34.42 3.17
C LEU A 146 20.97 34.90 2.54
N ASP A 147 20.37 35.97 3.06
CA ASP A 147 19.17 36.60 2.48
C ASP A 147 19.46 37.18 1.09
N GLU A 148 20.61 37.81 0.90
CA GLU A 148 21.11 38.28 -0.39
C GLU A 148 21.25 37.15 -1.40
N GLU A 149 21.89 36.04 -1.01
CA GLU A 149 22.05 34.88 -1.90
C GLU A 149 20.68 34.26 -2.23
N ASN A 150 19.81 34.07 -1.24
CA ASN A 150 18.47 33.52 -1.44
C ASN A 150 17.62 34.41 -2.35
N SER A 151 17.67 35.73 -2.16
CA SER A 151 16.95 36.70 -2.99
C SER A 151 17.48 36.67 -4.43
N LYS A 152 18.80 36.68 -4.63
CA LYS A 152 19.42 36.54 -5.95
C LYS A 152 18.97 35.26 -6.65
N GLN A 153 18.97 34.12 -5.96
CA GLN A 153 18.52 32.84 -6.52
C GLN A 153 17.02 32.85 -6.85
N PHE A 154 16.18 33.44 -5.99
CA PHE A 154 14.75 33.56 -6.23
C PHE A 154 14.44 34.42 -7.45
N TYR A 155 15.02 35.61 -7.55
CA TYR A 155 14.78 36.49 -8.70
C TYR A 155 15.41 35.98 -10.00
N LYS A 156 16.54 35.23 -9.94
CA LYS A 156 17.03 34.44 -11.09
C LYS A 156 15.99 33.43 -11.56
N LEU A 157 15.35 32.72 -10.64
CA LEU A 157 14.28 31.77 -10.97
C LEU A 157 13.05 32.48 -11.57
N VAL A 158 12.62 33.61 -11.00
CA VAL A 158 11.52 34.41 -11.55
C VAL A 158 11.83 34.84 -12.98
N LYS A 159 13.02 35.39 -13.23
CA LYS A 159 13.47 35.83 -14.57
C LYS A 159 13.59 34.65 -15.54
N TYR A 160 14.09 33.51 -15.08
CA TYR A 160 14.10 32.26 -15.87
C TYR A 160 12.70 31.87 -16.33
N VAL A 161 11.73 31.83 -15.41
CA VAL A 161 10.36 31.44 -15.73
C VAL A 161 9.69 32.48 -16.65
N LYS A 162 9.90 33.79 -16.43
CA LYS A 162 9.41 34.85 -17.33
C LYS A 162 9.99 34.69 -18.74
N ASN A 163 11.29 34.45 -18.89
CA ASN A 163 11.93 34.22 -20.18
C ASN A 163 11.40 32.97 -20.90
N GLN A 164 11.22 31.85 -20.18
CA GLN A 164 10.68 30.61 -20.74
C GLN A 164 9.22 30.76 -21.21
N LEU A 165 8.42 31.56 -20.49
CA LEU A 165 7.05 31.88 -20.90
C LEU A 165 7.00 32.85 -22.09
N ALA A 166 7.89 33.85 -22.14
CA ALA A 166 7.96 34.81 -23.24
C ALA A 166 8.50 34.19 -24.54
N ASN A 167 9.48 33.29 -24.46
CA ASN A 167 10.10 32.64 -25.62
C ASN A 167 9.31 31.44 -26.15
N SER A 168 8.27 30.99 -25.44
CA SER A 168 7.42 29.87 -25.88
C SER A 168 6.17 30.39 -26.59
N GLU A 169 5.93 29.93 -27.82
CA GLU A 169 4.71 30.28 -28.57
C GLU A 169 3.41 29.83 -27.87
N ASP A 170 3.47 28.75 -27.08
CA ASP A 170 2.37 28.25 -26.25
C ASP A 170 2.84 28.07 -24.78
N PRO A 171 2.16 28.68 -23.79
CA PRO A 171 2.43 28.50 -22.36
C PRO A 171 2.48 27.02 -21.91
N ARG A 172 1.77 26.14 -22.61
CA ARG A 172 1.75 24.69 -22.31
C ARG A 172 3.08 24.00 -22.61
N ILE A 173 3.87 24.55 -23.54
CA ILE A 173 5.20 24.02 -23.88
C ILE A 173 6.19 24.38 -22.75
N ALA A 174 6.16 25.63 -22.27
CA ALA A 174 6.96 26.07 -21.12
C ALA A 174 6.65 25.25 -19.85
N GLN A 175 5.38 24.90 -19.64
CA GLN A 175 4.93 24.06 -18.51
C GLN A 175 5.37 22.58 -18.58
N ARG A 176 5.98 22.13 -19.69
CA ARG A 176 6.64 20.81 -19.73
C ARG A 176 7.92 20.81 -18.90
N ASN A 177 8.57 21.96 -18.72
CA ASN A 177 9.70 22.09 -17.82
C ASN A 177 9.19 21.98 -16.36
N LEU A 178 9.73 20.99 -15.63
CA LEU A 178 9.32 20.70 -14.25
C LEU A 178 9.52 21.91 -13.32
N VAL A 179 10.56 22.72 -13.56
CA VAL A 179 10.86 23.91 -12.76
C VAL A 179 9.79 24.98 -12.96
N VAL A 180 9.45 25.29 -14.22
CA VAL A 180 8.40 26.26 -14.57
C VAL A 180 7.05 25.83 -14.01
N ARG A 181 6.68 24.56 -14.22
CA ARG A 181 5.42 24.00 -13.74
C ARG A 181 5.30 24.03 -12.22
N ASP A 182 6.34 23.62 -11.51
CA ASP A 182 6.31 23.57 -10.05
C ASP A 182 6.38 24.98 -9.44
N PHE A 183 6.97 25.95 -10.14
CA PHE A 183 6.94 27.36 -9.76
C PHE A 183 5.54 27.97 -9.93
N LEU A 184 4.90 27.81 -11.09
CA LEU A 184 3.56 28.33 -11.38
C LEU A 184 2.46 27.73 -10.51
N LYS A 185 2.67 26.53 -9.96
CA LYS A 185 1.77 25.95 -8.95
C LYS A 185 1.76 26.73 -7.63
N LYS A 186 2.86 27.42 -7.31
CA LYS A 186 3.06 28.09 -6.03
C LYS A 186 2.92 29.61 -6.11
N TYR A 187 3.27 30.19 -7.26
CA TYR A 187 3.42 31.63 -7.43
C TYR A 187 2.70 32.14 -8.67
N ARG A 188 2.09 33.33 -8.56
CA ARG A 188 1.53 34.08 -9.70
C ARG A 188 2.59 34.99 -10.28
N ILE A 189 3.17 34.61 -11.41
CA ILE A 189 4.36 35.27 -11.96
C ILE A 189 4.11 36.71 -12.40
N ASP A 190 2.90 37.00 -12.87
CA ASP A 190 2.50 38.32 -13.39
C ASP A 190 2.45 39.38 -12.28
N LEU A 191 2.22 38.93 -11.04
CA LEU A 191 2.16 39.79 -9.86
C LEU A 191 3.51 39.98 -9.16
N ILE A 192 4.57 39.31 -9.63
CA ILE A 192 5.91 39.43 -9.03
C ILE A 192 6.71 40.49 -9.78
N GLU A 193 6.95 41.61 -9.09
CA GLU A 193 7.87 42.65 -9.51
C GLU A 193 9.32 42.26 -9.19
N ILE A 194 10.22 42.48 -10.14
CA ILE A 194 11.66 42.26 -9.95
C ILE A 194 12.26 43.61 -9.53
N PRO A 195 12.82 43.73 -8.31
CA PRO A 195 13.49 44.96 -7.86
C PRO A 195 14.63 45.37 -8.79
N GLU A 196 14.89 46.68 -8.92
CA GLU A 196 15.94 47.24 -9.78
C GLU A 196 17.32 46.59 -9.54
N GLU A 197 17.67 46.32 -8.27
CA GLU A 197 18.94 45.67 -7.89
C GLU A 197 19.14 44.25 -8.45
N PHE A 198 18.08 43.63 -8.98
CA PHE A 198 18.09 42.28 -9.54
C PHE A 198 17.74 42.24 -11.03
N GLN A 199 17.47 43.39 -11.65
CA GLN A 199 17.10 43.47 -13.06
C GLN A 199 18.22 42.95 -13.98
N ASP A 200 19.48 43.24 -13.62
CA ASP A 200 20.69 42.87 -14.37
C ASP A 200 21.21 41.45 -14.09
N LEU A 201 20.48 40.62 -13.34
CA LEU A 201 20.93 39.25 -13.08
C LEU A 201 20.96 38.42 -14.37
N GLU A 202 22.11 37.84 -14.69
CA GLU A 202 22.26 36.86 -15.77
C GLU A 202 21.63 35.52 -15.39
N VAL A 203 20.85 34.98 -16.33
CA VAL A 203 20.13 33.71 -16.21
C VAL A 203 20.55 32.82 -17.38
N GLU A 204 21.15 31.68 -17.05
CA GLU A 204 21.52 30.64 -18.01
C GLU A 204 20.28 29.92 -18.55
N GLU A 205 20.33 29.42 -19.79
CA GLU A 205 19.22 28.69 -20.44
C GLU A 205 18.87 27.37 -19.72
N ASP A 206 19.83 26.75 -19.04
CA ASP A 206 19.69 25.51 -18.28
C ASP A 206 19.71 25.74 -16.75
N PHE A 207 19.07 26.82 -16.29
CA PHE A 207 19.03 27.15 -14.86
C PHE A 207 18.38 26.04 -14.02
N ASN A 208 19.20 25.41 -13.17
CA ASN A 208 18.73 24.47 -12.15
C ASN A 208 18.79 25.11 -10.75
N PRO A 209 17.65 25.32 -10.07
CA PRO A 209 17.66 25.93 -8.75
C PRO A 209 18.46 25.05 -7.77
N LYS A 210 19.40 25.68 -7.03
CA LYS A 210 20.17 24.99 -6.00
C LYS A 210 19.20 24.42 -4.96
N ARG A 211 18.97 23.12 -4.99
CA ARG A 211 18.22 22.45 -3.92
C ARG A 211 19.07 22.62 -2.67
N ARG A 212 18.53 23.30 -1.63
CA ARG A 212 19.17 23.33 -0.30
C ARG A 212 19.59 21.91 -0.02
N SER A 213 20.90 21.67 0.08
CA SER A 213 21.40 20.33 0.41
C SER A 213 20.72 20.01 1.73
N ARG A 214 19.74 19.09 1.74
CA ARG A 214 19.18 18.59 2.99
C ARG A 214 20.40 18.20 3.79
N THR A 215 20.64 18.91 4.89
CA THR A 215 21.84 18.73 5.71
C THR A 215 21.96 17.22 5.88
N GLN A 216 22.98 16.62 5.26
CA GLN A 216 23.21 15.20 5.40
C GLN A 216 23.72 15.02 6.83
N ARG A 217 22.82 15.14 7.81
CA ARG A 217 23.08 14.60 9.14
C ARG A 217 23.46 13.16 8.87
N LYS A 218 24.70 12.77 9.19
CA LYS A 218 25.13 11.37 9.20
C LYS A 218 24.20 10.65 10.18
N ARG A 219 23.08 10.17 9.65
CA ARG A 219 22.14 9.35 10.41
C ARG A 219 22.82 8.01 10.55
N VAL A 220 23.36 7.75 11.73
CA VAL A 220 23.78 6.40 12.10
C VAL A 220 22.49 5.63 12.36
N TYR A 221 22.01 4.95 11.32
CA TYR A 221 20.84 4.09 11.45
C TYR A 221 21.26 2.80 12.14
N THR A 222 20.80 2.58 13.37
CA THR A 222 20.77 1.25 13.96
C THR A 222 19.70 0.44 13.23
N ARG A 223 20.11 -0.30 12.20
CA ARG A 223 19.18 -1.13 11.42
C ARG A 223 18.79 -2.35 12.25
N SER A 224 17.54 -2.79 12.13
CA SER A 224 17.12 -4.10 12.63
C SER A 224 18.00 -5.18 11.99
N ASP A 225 18.48 -6.11 12.81
CA ASP A 225 19.30 -7.22 12.34
C ASP A 225 18.49 -8.07 11.37
N ARG A 226 19.07 -8.30 10.19
CA ARG A 226 18.47 -9.12 9.13
C ARG A 226 19.14 -10.49 9.03
N SER A 227 20.02 -10.82 9.97
CA SER A 227 20.63 -12.14 10.06
C SER A 227 19.57 -13.23 10.05
N LEU A 228 19.86 -14.32 9.33
CA LEU A 228 19.08 -15.55 9.38
C LEU A 228 19.58 -16.50 10.47
N LYS A 229 20.58 -16.08 11.27
CA LYS A 229 21.05 -16.86 12.41
C LYS A 229 19.89 -17.07 13.37
N ASP A 230 19.65 -18.33 13.74
CA ASP A 230 18.56 -18.75 14.62
C ASP A 230 17.15 -18.42 14.07
N TYR A 231 17.03 -18.18 12.76
CA TYR A 231 15.77 -17.96 12.06
C TYR A 231 15.54 -19.08 11.07
N ASP A 232 14.42 -19.77 11.23
CA ASP A 232 14.00 -20.86 10.36
C ASP A 232 12.51 -20.74 10.03
N VAL A 233 12.11 -21.38 8.93
CA VAL A 233 10.77 -21.34 8.39
C VAL A 233 10.44 -22.70 7.80
N TRP A 234 9.21 -23.17 8.00
CA TRP A 234 8.71 -24.41 7.42
C TRP A 234 7.32 -24.21 6.81
N ARG A 235 6.96 -25.08 5.85
CA ARG A 235 5.61 -25.12 5.26
C ARG A 235 4.65 -25.76 6.28
N CYS A 236 3.45 -25.20 6.39
CA CYS A 236 2.37 -25.70 7.23
C CYS A 236 1.13 -26.00 6.38
N HIS A 237 0.40 -27.06 6.71
CA HIS A 237 -0.89 -27.37 6.08
C HIS A 237 -2.08 -27.10 7.02
N ASP A 238 -1.91 -27.39 8.32
CA ASP A 238 -2.97 -27.23 9.33
C ASP A 238 -3.06 -25.81 9.89
N ARG A 239 -1.91 -25.14 10.05
CA ARG A 239 -1.84 -23.77 10.56
C ARG A 239 -1.81 -22.79 9.40
N GLN A 240 -2.87 -22.00 9.29
CA GLN A 240 -3.11 -21.13 8.15
C GLN A 240 -3.32 -19.68 8.58
N LEU A 241 -2.86 -18.75 7.75
CA LEU A 241 -3.17 -17.34 7.94
C LEU A 241 -4.62 -17.09 7.50
N LEU A 242 -5.46 -16.57 8.40
CA LEU A 242 -6.84 -16.19 8.04
C LEU A 242 -6.82 -14.98 7.10
N VAL A 243 -7.18 -15.21 5.83
CA VAL A 243 -7.24 -14.19 4.79
C VAL A 243 -8.69 -14.02 4.34
N ALA A 244 -9.28 -12.85 4.62
CA ALA A 244 -10.68 -12.60 4.29
C ALA A 244 -10.91 -12.43 2.77
N GLU A 245 -9.93 -11.89 2.06
CA GLU A 245 -10.00 -11.71 0.61
C GLU A 245 -8.62 -11.73 -0.05
N ALA A 246 -8.54 -12.23 -1.29
CA ALA A 246 -7.32 -12.13 -2.11
C ALA A 246 -6.85 -10.67 -2.34
N GLY A 247 -7.76 -9.69 -2.14
CA GLY A 247 -7.47 -8.26 -2.25
C GLY A 247 -6.61 -7.69 -1.12
N GLN A 248 -6.54 -8.38 0.03
CA GLN A 248 -5.93 -7.90 1.27
C GLN A 248 -4.50 -7.40 1.06
N LYS A 249 -4.15 -6.28 1.71
CA LYS A 249 -2.86 -5.60 1.52
C LYS A 249 -1.69 -6.54 1.78
N ALA A 250 -0.92 -6.83 0.73
CA ALA A 250 0.30 -7.62 0.83
C ALA A 250 1.39 -6.81 1.56
N VAL A 251 2.11 -7.46 2.47
CA VAL A 251 3.28 -6.84 3.15
C VAL A 251 4.45 -6.68 2.17
N CYS A 252 4.56 -7.60 1.21
CA CYS A 252 5.57 -7.57 0.16
C CYS A 252 5.07 -8.30 -1.09
N LYS A 253 5.80 -8.13 -2.20
CA LYS A 253 5.68 -8.97 -3.39
C LYS A 253 7.01 -9.68 -3.62
N ILE A 254 6.94 -10.98 -3.89
CA ILE A 254 8.11 -11.81 -4.19
C ILE A 254 7.99 -12.25 -5.65
N THR A 255 8.95 -11.86 -6.46
CA THR A 255 9.04 -12.29 -7.86
C THR A 255 9.81 -13.61 -7.90
N VAL A 256 9.15 -14.67 -8.35
CA VAL A 256 9.71 -16.03 -8.46
C VAL A 256 8.96 -16.81 -9.55
N ALA A 257 9.62 -17.77 -10.18
CA ALA A 257 8.98 -18.69 -11.11
C ALA A 257 8.01 -19.63 -10.35
N PRO A 258 6.77 -19.81 -10.79
CA PRO A 258 5.84 -20.76 -10.18
C PRO A 258 6.38 -22.20 -10.17
N SER A 259 7.09 -22.63 -11.23
CA SER A 259 7.74 -23.94 -11.31
C SER A 259 8.75 -24.16 -10.18
N LEU A 260 9.52 -23.13 -9.85
CA LEU A 260 10.51 -23.18 -8.77
C LEU A 260 9.84 -23.28 -7.39
N LEU A 261 8.73 -22.58 -7.18
CA LEU A 261 7.93 -22.72 -5.96
C LEU A 261 7.42 -24.16 -5.79
N LYS A 262 6.86 -24.72 -6.87
CA LYS A 262 6.37 -26.10 -6.88
C LYS A 262 7.50 -27.10 -6.63
N ARG A 263 8.66 -26.90 -7.26
CA ARG A 263 9.83 -27.76 -7.03
C ARG A 263 10.34 -27.69 -5.59
N ALA A 264 10.38 -26.49 -5.02
CA ALA A 264 10.88 -26.24 -3.66
C ALA A 264 9.96 -26.84 -2.58
N PHE A 265 8.65 -26.66 -2.73
CA PHE A 265 7.68 -26.90 -1.66
C PHE A 265 6.60 -27.93 -1.99
N GLY A 266 6.54 -28.42 -3.23
CA GLY A 266 5.49 -29.31 -3.73
C GLY A 266 4.31 -28.56 -4.33
N GLN A 267 3.25 -29.29 -4.70
CA GLN A 267 2.03 -28.69 -5.23
C GLN A 267 1.41 -27.67 -4.23
N PRO A 268 0.92 -26.50 -4.70
CA PRO A 268 0.25 -25.52 -3.85
C PRO A 268 -1.10 -26.05 -3.32
N ASP A 269 -1.52 -25.54 -2.18
CA ASP A 269 -2.84 -25.82 -1.62
C ASP A 269 -3.92 -25.09 -2.44
N GLU A 270 -5.10 -25.69 -2.57
CA GLU A 270 -6.22 -25.10 -3.29
C GLU A 270 -6.72 -23.83 -2.60
N SER A 271 -6.93 -22.78 -3.39
CA SER A 271 -7.34 -21.49 -2.87
C SER A 271 -8.80 -21.43 -2.46
N ASP A 272 -9.06 -21.04 -1.20
CA ASP A 272 -10.38 -20.71 -0.67
C ASP A 272 -10.82 -19.26 -0.99
N LEU A 273 -9.93 -18.45 -1.58
CA LEU A 273 -10.14 -17.03 -1.88
C LEU A 273 -10.90 -16.76 -3.20
N GLY A 274 -11.63 -17.76 -3.70
CA GLY A 274 -12.43 -17.74 -4.92
C GLY A 274 -11.62 -17.52 -6.19
N PHE A 275 -12.25 -17.00 -7.25
CA PHE A 275 -11.66 -16.87 -8.60
C PHE A 275 -10.43 -15.98 -8.74
N LYS A 276 -9.95 -15.33 -7.67
CA LYS A 276 -8.82 -14.38 -7.73
C LYS A 276 -7.46 -15.03 -7.47
N CYS A 277 -7.45 -16.27 -7.00
CA CYS A 277 -6.27 -17.01 -6.62
C CYS A 277 -6.51 -18.49 -6.94
N THR A 278 -5.55 -19.17 -7.55
CA THR A 278 -5.63 -20.60 -7.87
C THR A 278 -4.99 -21.48 -6.79
N GLY A 279 -3.98 -20.97 -6.09
CA GLY A 279 -3.32 -21.72 -5.03
C GLY A 279 -2.40 -20.86 -4.18
N TYR A 280 -2.09 -21.37 -2.99
CA TYR A 280 -1.24 -20.69 -2.03
C TYR A 280 -0.31 -21.67 -1.31
N TYR A 281 0.65 -21.10 -0.58
CA TYR A 281 1.51 -21.80 0.36
C TYR A 281 1.44 -21.09 1.70
N ASP A 282 1.17 -21.85 2.77
CA ASP A 282 1.25 -21.37 4.14
C ASP A 282 2.57 -21.80 4.79
N PHE A 283 3.16 -20.88 5.54
CA PHE A 283 4.42 -21.07 6.25
C PHE A 283 4.31 -20.57 7.68
N GLU A 284 5.17 -21.10 8.52
CA GLU A 284 5.38 -20.66 9.89
C GLU A 284 6.88 -20.48 10.15
N ASP A 285 7.24 -19.51 11.00
CA ASP A 285 8.62 -19.31 11.42
C ASP A 285 8.89 -19.71 12.88
N THR A 286 10.15 -19.58 13.30
CA THR A 286 10.61 -19.83 14.68
C THR A 286 9.87 -19.04 15.77
N PHE A 287 9.21 -17.94 15.42
CA PHE A 287 8.43 -17.11 16.34
C PHE A 287 6.93 -17.41 16.28
N LEU A 288 6.55 -18.48 15.57
CA LEU A 288 5.17 -18.88 15.32
C LEU A 288 4.36 -17.85 14.52
N ASP A 289 5.05 -17.00 13.76
CA ASP A 289 4.42 -16.07 12.84
C ASP A 289 4.03 -16.80 11.55
N LEU A 290 2.81 -16.51 11.07
CA LEU A 290 2.24 -17.15 9.90
C LEU A 290 2.43 -16.28 8.66
N PHE A 291 2.82 -16.91 7.56
CA PHE A 291 2.97 -16.28 6.26
C PHE A 291 2.16 -17.03 5.23
N ARG A 292 1.52 -16.29 4.32
CA ARG A 292 0.86 -16.86 3.14
C ARG A 292 1.46 -16.27 1.88
N LEU A 293 1.95 -17.13 1.00
CA LEU A 293 2.39 -16.75 -0.34
C LEU A 293 1.35 -17.21 -1.36
N MET A 294 0.78 -16.28 -2.11
CA MET A 294 -0.28 -16.59 -3.06
C MET A 294 -0.13 -15.83 -4.37
N GLU A 295 -0.57 -16.43 -5.47
CA GLU A 295 -0.73 -15.71 -6.72
C GLU A 295 -1.92 -14.74 -6.64
N TYR A 296 -1.99 -13.78 -7.56
CA TYR A 296 -3.16 -12.89 -7.62
C TYR A 296 -3.50 -12.55 -9.07
N LYS A 297 -4.60 -13.14 -9.55
CA LYS A 297 -5.17 -12.90 -10.88
C LYS A 297 -4.18 -13.16 -12.02
N GLN A 298 -3.38 -14.21 -11.93
CA GLN A 298 -2.38 -14.56 -12.95
C GLN A 298 -2.88 -15.54 -14.01
N THR A 299 -3.97 -16.26 -13.75
CA THR A 299 -4.45 -17.36 -14.59
C THR A 299 -5.78 -17.02 -15.29
N ASP A 300 -6.11 -17.84 -16.28
CA ASP A 300 -7.42 -17.84 -16.96
C ASP A 300 -8.59 -18.12 -16.00
N TYR A 301 -8.36 -18.75 -14.84
CA TYR A 301 -9.35 -18.95 -13.80
C TYR A 301 -10.00 -17.63 -13.34
N THR A 302 -9.23 -16.53 -13.32
CA THR A 302 -9.77 -15.19 -13.03
C THR A 302 -10.33 -14.50 -14.28
N HIS A 303 -9.62 -14.61 -15.41
CA HIS A 303 -9.86 -13.76 -16.58
C HIS A 303 -10.76 -14.39 -17.65
N GLY A 304 -11.16 -15.65 -17.44
CA GLY A 304 -11.85 -16.50 -18.38
C GLY A 304 -10.90 -17.18 -19.36
N LEU A 305 -11.38 -18.26 -19.97
CA LEU A 305 -10.65 -19.05 -20.96
C LEU A 305 -10.11 -18.16 -22.10
N ALA A 306 -8.89 -18.47 -22.52
CA ALA A 306 -8.28 -17.83 -23.67
C ALA A 306 -9.12 -18.08 -24.94
N ARG A 307 -9.13 -17.09 -25.84
CA ARG A 307 -9.70 -17.22 -27.18
C ARG A 307 -8.59 -17.56 -28.17
N GLU A 308 -8.97 -17.81 -29.43
CA GLU A 308 -8.01 -17.97 -30.52
C GLU A 308 -7.01 -16.79 -30.59
N PRO A 309 -5.72 -17.04 -30.89
CA PRO A 309 -4.67 -16.02 -30.90
C PRO A 309 -5.03 -14.78 -31.75
N GLU A 310 -5.70 -14.97 -32.89
CA GLU A 310 -6.06 -13.87 -33.80
C GLU A 310 -7.00 -12.85 -33.15
N TYR A 311 -7.81 -13.27 -32.16
CA TYR A 311 -8.72 -12.38 -31.43
C TYR A 311 -7.98 -11.21 -30.76
N TYR A 312 -6.82 -11.49 -30.19
CA TYR A 312 -6.05 -10.53 -29.40
C TYR A 312 -5.34 -9.49 -30.29
N GLU A 313 -5.03 -9.85 -31.53
CA GLU A 313 -4.39 -8.99 -32.51
C GLU A 313 -5.37 -8.21 -33.39
N THR A 314 -6.69 -8.45 -33.24
CA THR A 314 -7.71 -7.73 -34.01
C THR A 314 -7.56 -6.21 -33.86
N LYS A 315 -7.78 -5.47 -34.97
CA LYS A 315 -7.81 -4.00 -34.97
C LYS A 315 -8.76 -3.45 -33.90
N LYS A 316 -9.87 -4.14 -33.61
CA LYS A 316 -10.83 -3.76 -32.56
C LYS A 316 -10.23 -3.84 -31.16
N ASN A 317 -9.43 -4.87 -30.85
CA ASN A 317 -8.73 -4.97 -29.57
C ASN A 317 -7.59 -3.95 -29.48
N MET A 318 -6.80 -3.83 -30.55
CA MET A 318 -5.65 -2.92 -30.59
C MET A 318 -6.01 -1.43 -30.54
N LYS A 319 -7.20 -1.04 -31.02
CA LYS A 319 -7.75 0.31 -30.86
C LYS A 319 -8.08 0.68 -29.41
N LYS A 320 -8.27 -0.31 -28.51
CA LYS A 320 -8.54 -0.01 -27.10
C LYS A 320 -7.27 0.50 -26.41
N PRO A 321 -7.40 1.40 -25.42
CA PRO A 321 -6.29 1.74 -24.53
C PRO A 321 -5.68 0.50 -23.90
N TYR A 322 -4.36 0.48 -23.67
CA TYR A 322 -3.62 -0.69 -23.18
C TYR A 322 -4.29 -1.38 -21.98
N HIS A 323 -4.76 -0.62 -20.99
CA HIS A 323 -5.43 -1.13 -19.79
C HIS A 323 -6.81 -1.78 -20.04
N LYS A 324 -7.43 -1.56 -21.20
CA LYS A 324 -8.71 -2.17 -21.62
C LYS A 324 -8.52 -3.26 -22.70
N ARG A 325 -7.28 -3.48 -23.16
CA ARG A 325 -6.99 -4.55 -24.12
C ARG A 325 -7.15 -5.89 -23.41
N LYS A 326 -7.80 -6.83 -24.07
CA LYS A 326 -7.79 -8.22 -23.63
C LYS A 326 -6.44 -8.83 -24.00
N ARG A 327 -5.90 -9.66 -23.11
CA ARG A 327 -4.68 -10.44 -23.31
C ARG A 327 -4.97 -11.90 -22.96
N PRO A 328 -4.28 -12.87 -23.57
CA PRO A 328 -4.32 -14.24 -23.11
C PRO A 328 -3.73 -14.34 -21.71
N TYR A 329 -4.24 -15.28 -20.92
CA TYR A 329 -3.69 -15.68 -19.63
C TYR A 329 -3.46 -17.19 -19.67
N PRO A 330 -2.40 -17.69 -19.00
CA PRO A 330 -2.10 -19.11 -18.95
C PRO A 330 -3.20 -19.88 -18.21
N THR A 331 -3.33 -21.16 -18.53
CA THR A 331 -4.11 -22.09 -17.70
C THR A 331 -3.45 -22.27 -16.33
N VAL A 332 -4.18 -22.84 -15.37
CA VAL A 332 -3.64 -23.10 -14.02
C VAL A 332 -2.39 -24.00 -14.08
N ASP A 333 -2.44 -25.06 -14.89
CA ASP A 333 -1.33 -25.99 -15.05
C ASP A 333 -0.15 -25.37 -15.80
N GLU A 334 -0.41 -24.62 -16.87
CA GLU A 334 0.64 -23.88 -17.57
C GLU A 334 1.32 -22.86 -16.64
N PHE A 335 0.55 -22.16 -15.81
CA PHE A 335 1.08 -21.18 -14.88
C PHE A 335 2.01 -21.84 -13.86
N TRP A 336 1.57 -22.89 -13.16
CA TRP A 336 2.38 -23.53 -12.11
C TRP A 336 3.59 -24.31 -12.64
N ASN A 337 3.59 -24.66 -13.93
CA ASN A 337 4.74 -25.26 -14.59
C ASN A 337 5.59 -24.23 -15.38
N SER A 338 5.27 -22.93 -15.29
CA SER A 338 6.02 -21.89 -15.99
C SER A 338 7.31 -21.48 -15.26
N ASP A 339 8.36 -21.24 -16.04
CA ASP A 339 9.65 -20.71 -15.56
C ASP A 339 9.69 -19.18 -15.55
N GLU A 340 8.64 -18.52 -16.06
CA GLU A 340 8.59 -17.07 -16.12
C GLU A 340 8.38 -16.48 -14.71
N PRO A 341 9.25 -15.57 -14.23
CA PRO A 341 9.10 -15.04 -12.87
C PRO A 341 7.86 -14.14 -12.73
N VAL A 342 6.96 -14.50 -11.82
CA VAL A 342 5.73 -13.76 -11.55
C VAL A 342 5.73 -13.22 -10.11
N ALA A 343 5.01 -12.11 -9.88
CA ALA A 343 4.92 -11.48 -8.58
C ALA A 343 3.86 -12.16 -7.69
N PHE A 344 4.30 -12.96 -6.73
CA PHE A 344 3.48 -13.51 -5.66
C PHE A 344 3.27 -12.49 -4.54
N ARG A 345 2.07 -12.46 -3.96
CA ARG A 345 1.73 -11.61 -2.81
C ARG A 345 2.10 -12.34 -1.54
N LEU A 346 2.90 -11.69 -0.70
CA LEU A 346 3.18 -12.16 0.65
C LEU A 346 2.21 -11.46 1.63
N LEU A 347 1.46 -12.26 2.35
CA LEU A 347 0.68 -11.88 3.53
C LEU A 347 1.37 -12.43 4.77
N ALA A 348 1.18 -11.76 5.91
CA ALA A 348 1.82 -12.15 7.17
C ALA A 348 0.90 -11.84 8.35
N SER A 349 1.10 -12.54 9.47
CA SER A 349 0.53 -12.18 10.77
C SER A 349 0.94 -10.77 11.21
N HIS A 350 0.22 -10.25 12.21
CA HIS A 350 0.51 -8.93 12.76
C HIS A 350 1.90 -8.94 13.42
N HIS A 351 2.76 -7.99 13.04
CA HIS A 351 4.16 -7.85 13.49
C HIS A 351 5.18 -8.89 13.01
N ALA A 352 4.81 -9.82 12.13
CA ALA A 352 5.74 -10.78 11.57
C ALA A 352 6.95 -10.13 10.88
N ASP A 353 8.15 -10.70 11.05
CA ASP A 353 9.37 -10.25 10.37
C ASP A 353 9.43 -10.78 8.92
N TRP A 354 8.51 -10.27 8.09
CA TRP A 354 8.44 -10.61 6.67
C TRP A 354 9.72 -10.30 5.89
N ARG A 355 10.61 -9.46 6.42
CA ARG A 355 11.90 -9.14 5.77
C ARG A 355 12.90 -10.27 5.94
N ARG A 356 12.90 -10.94 7.11
CA ARG A 356 13.66 -12.17 7.33
C ARG A 356 13.08 -13.31 6.51
N PHE A 357 11.76 -13.52 6.54
CA PHE A 357 11.08 -14.50 5.68
C PHE A 357 11.45 -14.33 4.20
N ARG A 358 11.35 -13.09 3.66
CA ARG A 358 11.73 -12.80 2.27
C ARG A 358 13.18 -13.10 1.96
N ARG A 359 14.09 -12.95 2.93
CA ARG A 359 15.51 -13.26 2.76
C ARG A 359 15.73 -14.76 2.80
N TRP A 360 15.10 -15.45 3.76
CA TRP A 360 15.14 -16.90 3.91
C TRP A 360 14.64 -17.59 2.64
N ILE A 361 13.44 -17.26 2.16
CA ILE A 361 12.85 -17.93 0.98
C ILE A 361 13.69 -17.73 -0.29
N ARG A 362 14.37 -16.59 -0.40
CA ARG A 362 15.32 -16.34 -1.51
C ARG A 362 16.61 -17.15 -1.37
N SER A 363 17.12 -17.33 -0.16
CA SER A 363 18.28 -18.22 0.08
C SER A 363 17.90 -19.65 -0.27
N HIS A 364 16.74 -20.09 0.20
CA HIS A 364 16.21 -21.43 -0.07
C HIS A 364 16.02 -21.68 -1.57
N PHE A 365 15.49 -20.70 -2.33
CA PHE A 365 15.41 -20.84 -3.79
C PHE A 365 16.78 -20.97 -4.46
N VAL A 366 17.80 -20.25 -3.99
CA VAL A 366 19.17 -20.39 -4.53
C VAL A 366 19.73 -21.78 -4.24
N GLU A 367 19.44 -22.33 -3.06
CA GLU A 367 19.84 -23.71 -2.69
C GLU A 367 19.13 -24.75 -3.58
N VAL A 368 17.81 -24.60 -3.79
CA VAL A 368 17.02 -25.46 -4.68
C VAL A 368 17.40 -25.28 -6.16
N GLU A 369 17.86 -24.10 -6.58
CA GLU A 369 18.39 -23.88 -7.93
C GLU A 369 19.77 -24.51 -8.13
N ALA A 370 20.58 -24.59 -7.07
CA ALA A 370 21.88 -25.24 -7.11
C ALA A 370 21.76 -26.77 -7.17
N ASP A 371 20.70 -27.34 -6.59
CA ASP A 371 20.39 -28.76 -6.65
C ASP A 371 19.33 -29.05 -7.72
N ALA A 372 19.78 -29.37 -8.93
CA ALA A 372 18.88 -29.64 -10.07
C ALA A 372 18.01 -30.89 -9.88
N ASP A 373 18.43 -31.83 -9.03
CA ASP A 373 17.73 -33.09 -8.78
C ASP A 373 16.69 -32.96 -7.64
N TYR A 374 16.77 -31.89 -6.85
CA TYR A 374 15.80 -31.62 -5.81
C TYR A 374 14.42 -31.32 -6.38
N ASP A 375 13.43 -32.10 -5.95
CA ASP A 375 12.01 -31.92 -6.26
C ASP A 375 11.20 -32.52 -5.12
N TYR A 376 10.47 -31.66 -4.39
CA TYR A 376 9.75 -32.04 -3.18
C TYR A 376 8.76 -33.18 -3.44
N ASP A 377 7.96 -33.07 -4.50
CA ASP A 377 6.91 -34.05 -4.80
C ASP A 377 7.53 -35.40 -5.18
N LYS A 378 8.65 -35.41 -5.91
CA LYS A 378 9.37 -36.65 -6.23
C LYS A 378 9.96 -37.32 -5.00
N GLN A 379 10.59 -36.56 -4.11
CA GLN A 379 11.16 -37.11 -2.87
C GLN A 379 10.07 -37.65 -1.93
N ALA A 380 8.94 -36.93 -1.84
CA ALA A 380 7.78 -37.39 -1.07
C ALA A 380 7.19 -38.68 -1.67
N LEU A 381 7.07 -38.76 -3.00
CA LEU A 381 6.55 -39.94 -3.69
C LEU A 381 7.50 -41.14 -3.60
N GLU A 382 8.82 -40.94 -3.61
CA GLU A 382 9.78 -42.03 -3.39
C GLU A 382 9.65 -42.60 -1.96
N LYS A 383 9.47 -41.72 -0.97
CA LYS A 383 9.38 -42.11 0.44
C LYS A 383 8.03 -42.74 0.82
N PHE A 384 6.93 -42.18 0.31
CA PHE A 384 5.57 -42.52 0.75
C PHE A 384 4.67 -43.04 -0.38
N GLY A 385 5.11 -43.08 -1.63
CA GLY A 385 4.27 -43.46 -2.78
C GLY A 385 3.71 -44.88 -2.70
N LYS A 386 4.37 -45.79 -1.98
CA LYS A 386 3.84 -47.14 -1.70
C LYS A 386 2.68 -47.14 -0.70
N GLU A 387 2.58 -46.13 0.15
CA GLU A 387 1.53 -45.98 1.16
C GLU A 387 0.35 -45.14 0.63
N ILE A 388 0.63 -44.28 -0.35
CA ILE A 388 -0.37 -43.49 -1.09
C ILE A 388 -0.99 -44.39 -2.17
N GLU A 389 -1.69 -45.44 -1.74
CA GLU A 389 -2.53 -46.25 -2.62
C GLU A 389 -3.96 -45.69 -2.54
N ILE A 390 -4.29 -44.79 -3.46
CA ILE A 390 -5.69 -44.41 -3.64
C ILE A 390 -6.34 -45.62 -4.31
N CYS A 391 -7.32 -46.25 -3.68
CA CYS A 391 -8.11 -47.36 -4.24
C CYS A 391 -8.97 -46.95 -5.47
N ILE A 392 -8.48 -46.03 -6.32
CA ILE A 392 -8.93 -45.82 -7.68
C ILE A 392 -8.31 -46.98 -8.48
N ALA A 393 -8.91 -48.14 -8.31
CA ALA A 393 -8.31 -49.44 -8.57
C ALA A 393 -7.95 -49.65 -10.05
N ASP A 394 -6.71 -50.07 -10.28
CA ASP A 394 -6.42 -50.96 -11.40
C ASP A 394 -7.06 -52.31 -11.08
N TYR A 395 -8.00 -52.77 -11.90
CA TYR A 395 -8.72 -54.03 -11.70
C TYR A 395 -7.77 -55.23 -11.58
N ASP A 396 -6.59 -55.14 -12.21
CA ASP A 396 -5.59 -56.21 -12.19
C ASP A 396 -4.79 -56.26 -10.88
N THR A 397 -4.88 -55.22 -10.04
CA THR A 397 -4.19 -55.15 -8.75
C THR A 397 -5.04 -55.74 -7.62
N LYS A 398 -4.46 -56.68 -6.88
CA LYS A 398 -5.10 -57.25 -5.68
C LYS A 398 -4.71 -56.42 -4.47
N GLY A 399 -5.58 -55.49 -4.09
CA GLY A 399 -5.43 -54.72 -2.85
C GLY A 399 -5.51 -55.62 -1.60
N VAL A 400 -4.86 -55.18 -0.52
CA VAL A 400 -4.92 -55.84 0.80
C VAL A 400 -5.84 -55.03 1.71
N VAL A 401 -6.84 -55.67 2.30
CA VAL A 401 -7.74 -55.01 3.27
C VAL A 401 -6.98 -54.80 4.58
N ASN A 402 -6.82 -53.54 4.99
CA ASN A 402 -6.30 -53.24 6.31
C ASN A 402 -7.34 -53.59 7.38
N THR A 403 -7.10 -54.66 8.14
CA THR A 403 -7.97 -55.12 9.23
C THR A 403 -7.59 -54.54 10.59
N GLU A 404 -6.49 -53.79 10.69
CA GLU A 404 -6.01 -53.25 11.95
C GLU A 404 -6.68 -51.91 12.25
N MET A 405 -7.37 -51.82 13.39
CA MET A 405 -7.99 -50.56 13.80
C MET A 405 -7.04 -49.73 14.67
N ALA A 406 -6.85 -48.47 14.29
CA ALA A 406 -6.03 -47.51 15.03
C ALA A 406 -6.50 -47.30 16.48
N ALA A 407 -7.80 -47.41 16.74
CA ALA A 407 -8.40 -47.25 18.07
C ALA A 407 -7.87 -48.25 19.12
N PHE A 408 -7.39 -49.41 18.69
CA PHE A 408 -6.79 -50.43 19.57
C PHE A 408 -5.26 -50.31 19.65
N LYS A 409 -4.65 -49.44 18.84
CA LYS A 409 -3.19 -49.23 18.81
C LYS A 409 -2.78 -47.95 19.51
N TRP A 410 -3.55 -46.87 19.33
CA TRP A 410 -3.17 -45.53 19.76
C TRP A 410 -4.04 -45.08 20.92
N THR A 411 -3.40 -44.70 22.02
CA THR A 411 -4.05 -44.10 23.19
C THR A 411 -3.24 -42.91 23.70
N ASN A 412 -3.89 -42.03 24.48
CA ASN A 412 -3.23 -40.85 25.05
C ASN A 412 -1.99 -41.21 25.88
N LEU A 413 -1.93 -42.43 26.41
CA LEU A 413 -0.79 -42.94 27.19
C LEU A 413 0.53 -42.91 26.41
N GLN A 414 0.50 -42.99 25.07
CA GLN A 414 1.71 -42.95 24.24
C GLN A 414 2.36 -41.57 24.19
N TYR A 415 1.60 -40.51 24.52
CA TYR A 415 2.08 -39.14 24.55
C TYR A 415 2.42 -38.66 25.96
N MET A 416 2.36 -39.55 26.97
CA MET A 416 2.63 -39.23 28.36
C MET A 416 3.95 -39.84 28.82
N ASP A 417 4.65 -39.13 29.70
CA ASP A 417 5.85 -39.67 30.32
C ASP A 417 5.52 -40.80 31.30
N ALA A 418 6.46 -41.75 31.46
CA ALA A 418 6.29 -42.86 32.42
C ALA A 418 6.01 -42.39 33.86
N LYS A 419 6.45 -41.17 34.23
CA LYS A 419 6.16 -40.55 35.52
C LYS A 419 4.72 -40.02 35.62
N GLU A 420 4.19 -39.46 34.54
CA GLU A 420 2.82 -38.94 34.46
C GLU A 420 1.81 -40.10 34.49
N ILE A 421 2.10 -41.18 33.75
CA ILE A 421 1.28 -42.40 33.74
C ILE A 421 1.16 -43.00 35.15
N LYS A 422 2.24 -42.97 35.94
CA LYS A 422 2.21 -43.46 37.33
C LYS A 422 1.34 -42.61 38.26
N LYS A 423 1.24 -41.31 37.99
CA LYS A 423 0.46 -40.34 38.77
C LYS A 423 -1.02 -40.33 38.43
N LEU A 424 -1.41 -40.90 37.27
CA LEU A 424 -2.82 -41.00 36.89
C LEU A 424 -3.60 -41.81 37.93
N PRO A 425 -4.80 -41.35 38.33
CA PRO A 425 -5.78 -42.17 39.04
C PRO A 425 -6.01 -43.49 38.31
N GLN A 426 -6.29 -44.57 39.05
CA GLN A 426 -6.49 -45.90 38.46
C GLN A 426 -7.64 -45.91 37.43
N GLU A 427 -8.65 -45.06 37.62
CA GLU A 427 -9.81 -44.90 36.75
C GLU A 427 -9.46 -44.23 35.40
N ASP A 428 -8.46 -43.36 35.39
CA ASP A 428 -8.00 -42.63 34.19
C ASP A 428 -6.89 -43.36 33.43
N LYS A 429 -6.36 -44.46 33.99
CA LYS A 429 -5.46 -45.37 33.29
C LYS A 429 -6.29 -46.17 32.29
N LEU A 430 -6.62 -45.54 31.17
CA LEU A 430 -7.32 -46.13 30.04
C LEU A 430 -6.68 -47.47 29.71
N SER A 431 -7.39 -48.57 29.95
CA SER A 431 -7.01 -49.86 29.39
C SER A 431 -7.24 -49.77 27.89
N VAL A 432 -6.24 -50.20 27.11
CA VAL A 432 -6.42 -50.34 25.66
C VAL A 432 -7.54 -51.37 25.47
N PRO A 433 -8.69 -51.01 24.87
CA PRO A 433 -9.77 -51.96 24.69
C PRO A 433 -9.29 -53.12 23.82
N GLU A 434 -9.58 -54.35 24.20
CA GLU A 434 -9.30 -55.50 23.34
C GLU A 434 -10.30 -55.51 22.17
N PRO A 435 -9.84 -55.80 20.94
CA PRO A 435 -10.75 -55.96 19.82
C PRO A 435 -11.72 -57.13 20.08
N PRO A 436 -13.01 -57.00 19.72
CA PRO A 436 -13.98 -58.06 19.91
C PRO A 436 -13.55 -59.31 19.15
N LYS A 437 -13.57 -60.46 19.82
CA LYS A 437 -13.28 -61.77 19.22
C LYS A 437 -14.57 -62.34 18.61
N TYR A 438 -14.45 -62.94 17.44
CA TYR A 438 -15.60 -63.61 16.81
C TYR A 438 -16.04 -64.80 17.69
N PRO A 439 -17.36 -65.02 17.88
CA PRO A 439 -17.86 -66.21 18.56
C PRO A 439 -17.44 -67.48 17.81
N GLU A 440 -17.07 -68.52 18.54
CA GLU A 440 -16.72 -69.82 17.96
C GLU A 440 -17.90 -70.36 17.13
N GLY A 441 -17.66 -70.63 15.84
CA GLY A 441 -18.65 -71.18 14.90
C GLY A 441 -19.15 -70.24 13.79
N LEU A 442 -18.83 -68.94 13.85
CA LEU A 442 -19.09 -68.00 12.75
C LEU A 442 -17.88 -67.94 11.81
N VAL A 443 -17.96 -68.64 10.67
CA VAL A 443 -16.92 -68.63 9.64
C VAL A 443 -16.83 -67.23 9.00
N LYS A 444 -15.62 -66.66 8.96
CA LYS A 444 -15.31 -65.44 8.20
C LYS A 444 -15.46 -65.72 6.71
N HIS A 445 -16.59 -65.34 6.12
CA HIS A 445 -16.66 -65.13 4.67
C HIS A 445 -16.22 -63.70 4.38
N TYR A 446 -15.00 -63.53 3.88
CA TYR A 446 -14.52 -62.31 3.26
C TYR A 446 -14.05 -62.62 1.85
#